data_AF-A0AAW5MHV3-F1
#
_entry.id   AF-A0AAW5MHV3-F1
#
_cell.length_a   1.000
_cell.length_b   1.000
_cell.length_c   1.000
_cell.angle_alpha   90.00
_cell.angle_beta   90.00
_cell.angle_gamma   90.00
#
_symmetry.space_group_name_H-M   'P 1'
#
loop_
_entity.id
_entity.type
_entity.pdbx_description
1 polymer ?
#
loop_
_entity_poly.entity_id
_entity_poly.type
_entity_poly.pdbx_seq_one_letter_code
_entity_poly.pdbx_strand_id
1 'polypeptide(L)'
;MKKTTLACYVVSAMACFSIGMNTANATTDSLDLTVVTKITAGTCSAELQENSKTVTDIDFQDVFIPEVISGNKAKSFNLILNNCAATSKAEFTLKPASGSTCDGGEAFANSSVATPKAAAVAVEVWGSANAGSGTQLKCKTANAFPVTIVGNSVTVPLSARLVLESGKANADITAGEFSSQAVFDITYK
;
A
#
# COMPACT_ATOMS: atom_id res chain seq x y z
N MET A 1 34.88 0.37 -71.08
CA MET A 1 34.17 1.67 -71.17
C MET A 1 32.88 1.48 -71.97
N LYS A 2 31.72 1.84 -71.42
CA LYS A 2 30.54 2.38 -72.13
C LYS A 2 29.46 2.77 -71.11
N LYS A 3 29.05 4.05 -71.11
CA LYS A 3 27.72 4.51 -70.64
C LYS A 3 26.75 4.32 -71.85
N THR A 4 25.44 4.51 -71.84
CA THR A 4 24.47 5.33 -71.07
C THR A 4 23.11 4.58 -71.19
N THR A 5 21.93 4.88 -70.60
CA THR A 5 21.29 6.10 -70.07
C THR A 5 20.23 5.74 -69.00
N LEU A 6 19.59 6.76 -68.40
CA LEU A 6 18.50 6.66 -67.43
C LEU A 6 17.16 6.25 -68.07
N ALA A 7 16.27 5.69 -67.24
CA ALA A 7 14.84 6.00 -67.23
C ALA A 7 14.42 6.26 -65.77
N CYS A 8 13.47 7.17 -65.53
CA CYS A 8 13.18 7.73 -64.20
C CYS A 8 11.71 7.60 -63.79
N TYR A 9 11.48 7.50 -62.49
CA TYR A 9 10.26 7.89 -61.75
C TYR A 9 8.89 7.35 -62.20
N VAL A 10 8.28 6.55 -61.31
CA VAL A 10 6.92 6.83 -60.81
C VAL A 10 6.96 6.71 -59.29
N VAL A 11 6.25 7.58 -58.58
CA VAL A 11 6.16 7.58 -57.10
C VAL A 11 4.76 7.19 -56.66
N SER A 12 4.67 6.16 -55.82
CA SER A 12 3.57 5.89 -54.89
C SER A 12 4.17 5.02 -53.77
N ALA A 13 4.16 5.37 -52.48
CA ALA A 13 2.99 5.63 -51.62
C ALA A 13 2.02 4.41 -51.64
N MET A 14 1.71 3.75 -50.53
CA MET A 14 1.99 4.04 -49.11
C MET A 14 2.26 2.73 -48.37
N ALA A 15 3.18 2.73 -47.39
CA ALA A 15 3.62 1.49 -46.73
C ALA A 15 2.56 0.92 -45.76
N CYS A 16 2.40 -0.41 -45.77
CA CYS A 16 1.52 -1.12 -44.84
C CYS A 16 2.11 -1.17 -43.42
N PHE A 17 1.95 -0.10 -42.64
CA PHE A 17 2.23 -0.12 -41.20
C PHE A 17 1.10 -0.84 -40.44
N SER A 18 1.14 -2.17 -40.50
CA SER A 18 0.50 -3.04 -39.51
C SER A 18 1.42 -3.22 -38.28
N ILE A 19 0.89 -3.86 -37.23
CA ILE A 19 1.55 -4.18 -35.94
C ILE A 19 2.20 -3.00 -35.20
N GLY A 20 1.43 -2.48 -34.24
CA GLY A 20 1.81 -1.48 -33.26
C GLY A 20 0.77 -1.36 -32.14
N MET A 21 0.12 -2.49 -31.79
CA MET A 21 -0.75 -2.53 -30.62
C MET A 21 0.12 -2.33 -29.38
N ASN A 22 -0.17 -1.27 -28.60
CA ASN A 22 0.33 -1.21 -27.23
C ASN A 22 -0.32 -2.35 -26.45
N THR A 23 0.41 -3.47 -26.32
CA THR A 23 0.19 -4.37 -25.20
C THR A 23 0.44 -3.55 -23.95
N ALA A 24 -0.63 -3.19 -23.24
CA ALA A 24 -0.48 -2.75 -21.86
C ALA A 24 0.20 -3.91 -21.12
N ASN A 25 1.45 -3.72 -20.72
CA ASN A 25 2.16 -4.71 -19.93
C ASN A 25 1.49 -4.76 -18.56
N ALA A 26 0.55 -5.69 -18.41
CA ALA A 26 0.08 -6.17 -17.12
C ALA A 26 1.20 -6.99 -16.46
N THR A 27 2.25 -6.32 -16.03
CA THR A 27 3.19 -6.84 -15.04
C THR A 27 2.52 -6.73 -13.69
N THR A 28 2.19 -7.89 -13.12
CA THR A 28 1.54 -8.02 -11.82
C THR A 28 2.56 -7.81 -10.71
N ASP A 29 2.52 -6.65 -10.05
CA ASP A 29 3.36 -6.35 -8.88
C ASP A 29 2.47 -6.35 -7.61
N SER A 30 2.59 -7.39 -6.78
CA SER A 30 1.84 -7.57 -5.52
C SER A 30 2.49 -6.84 -4.34
N LEU A 31 1.70 -6.44 -3.33
CA LEU A 31 2.11 -5.41 -2.38
C LEU A 31 1.96 -5.82 -0.90
N ASP A 32 2.99 -6.44 -0.31
CA ASP A 32 2.95 -6.93 1.08
C ASP A 32 3.08 -5.80 2.12
N LEU A 33 2.06 -5.66 2.99
CA LEU A 33 2.05 -4.84 4.21
C LEU A 33 2.51 -5.68 5.41
N THR A 34 3.78 -6.10 5.47
CA THR A 34 4.25 -6.99 6.56
C THR A 34 4.12 -6.31 7.93
N VAL A 35 3.32 -6.88 8.83
CA VAL A 35 3.09 -6.36 10.18
C VAL A 35 3.83 -7.17 11.23
N VAL A 36 4.85 -6.53 11.83
CA VAL A 36 5.69 -7.14 12.87
C VAL A 36 5.22 -6.69 14.25
N THR A 37 4.86 -7.62 15.13
CA THR A 37 4.39 -7.32 16.49
C THR A 37 5.49 -7.50 17.53
N LYS A 38 5.73 -6.49 18.37
CA LYS A 38 6.68 -6.58 19.48
C LYS A 38 5.94 -6.93 20.79
N ILE A 39 5.71 -8.22 21.02
CA ILE A 39 5.09 -8.71 22.25
C ILE A 39 5.98 -8.35 23.45
N THR A 40 5.52 -7.40 24.25
CA THR A 40 6.07 -7.10 25.59
C THR A 40 5.09 -7.67 26.62
N ALA A 41 5.58 -8.27 27.71
CA ALA A 41 4.77 -9.13 28.57
C ALA A 41 3.57 -8.39 29.22
N GLY A 42 2.38 -8.55 28.64
CA GLY A 42 1.18 -7.82 29.04
C GLY A 42 -0.12 -8.39 28.44
N THR A 43 -0.73 -9.31 29.19
CA THR A 43 -2.18 -9.65 29.24
C THR A 43 -3.00 -10.04 28.00
N CYS A 44 -2.65 -9.74 26.74
CA CYS A 44 -3.39 -10.18 25.54
C CYS A 44 -2.45 -10.74 24.46
N SER A 45 -3.01 -11.51 23.52
CA SER A 45 -2.41 -11.82 22.22
C SER A 45 -2.98 -10.89 21.15
N ALA A 46 -2.21 -10.58 20.11
CA ALA A 46 -2.62 -9.71 19.00
C ALA A 46 -2.34 -10.35 17.64
N GLU A 47 -3.32 -10.29 16.74
CA GLU A 47 -3.22 -10.77 15.35
C GLU A 47 -3.95 -9.83 14.39
N LEU A 48 -3.59 -9.87 13.10
CA LEU A 48 -4.40 -9.26 12.05
C LEU A 48 -5.28 -10.31 11.39
N GLN A 49 -6.50 -9.92 11.01
CA GLN A 49 -7.38 -10.76 10.21
C GLN A 49 -7.97 -10.02 9.00
N GLU A 50 -7.99 -10.69 7.86
CA GLU A 50 -8.75 -10.31 6.68
C GLU A 50 -9.75 -11.44 6.34
N ASN A 51 -11.01 -11.11 6.08
CA ASN A 51 -12.07 -12.09 5.76
C ASN A 51 -12.13 -13.27 6.76
N SER A 52 -11.96 -12.97 8.06
CA SER A 52 -11.90 -13.93 9.18
C SER A 52 -10.77 -14.97 9.11
N LYS A 53 -9.70 -14.69 8.37
CA LYS A 53 -8.45 -15.46 8.35
C LYS A 53 -7.32 -14.64 8.94
N THR A 54 -6.48 -15.24 9.78
CA THR A 54 -5.24 -14.60 10.26
C THR A 54 -4.30 -14.34 9.08
N VAL A 55 -3.74 -13.13 9.02
CA VAL A 55 -2.83 -12.68 7.95
C VAL A 55 -1.60 -11.97 8.53
N THR A 56 -0.49 -12.01 7.81
CA THR A 56 0.77 -11.29 8.11
C THR A 56 0.89 -9.96 7.38
N ASP A 57 -0.01 -9.73 6.42
CA ASP A 57 0.07 -8.77 5.33
C ASP A 57 -1.33 -8.44 4.81
N ILE A 58 -1.45 -7.32 4.09
CA ILE A 58 -2.70 -6.86 3.47
C ILE A 58 -2.40 -6.63 1.98
N ASP A 59 -2.22 -7.72 1.23
CA ASP A 59 -1.90 -7.66 -0.20
C ASP A 59 -3.01 -6.95 -1.00
N PHE A 60 -2.66 -5.83 -1.63
CA PHE A 60 -3.57 -5.02 -2.45
C PHE A 60 -3.94 -5.67 -3.79
N GLN A 61 -3.27 -6.77 -4.18
CA GLN A 61 -3.26 -7.31 -5.55
C GLN A 61 -2.77 -6.26 -6.56
N ASP A 62 -2.92 -6.53 -7.86
CA ASP A 62 -2.63 -5.55 -8.92
C ASP A 62 -3.30 -4.19 -8.66
N VAL A 63 -2.54 -3.09 -8.81
CA VAL A 63 -3.04 -1.73 -8.63
C VAL A 63 -2.73 -0.89 -9.87
N PHE A 64 -3.77 -0.35 -10.49
CA PHE A 64 -3.61 0.58 -11.61
C PHE A 64 -3.42 2.01 -11.09
N ILE A 65 -2.51 2.76 -11.72
CA ILE A 65 -2.18 4.16 -11.35
C ILE A 65 -3.43 5.06 -11.13
N PRO A 66 -4.52 4.98 -11.92
CA PRO A 66 -5.75 5.73 -11.64
C PRO A 66 -6.44 5.42 -10.31
N GLU A 67 -6.31 4.20 -9.77
CA GLU A 67 -6.87 3.83 -8.47
C GLU A 67 -6.11 4.48 -7.30
N VAL A 68 -4.79 4.69 -7.46
CA VAL A 68 -3.93 5.42 -6.52
C VAL A 68 -4.21 6.93 -6.61
N ILE A 69 -4.26 7.49 -7.82
CA ILE A 69 -4.57 8.92 -8.06
C ILE A 69 -5.93 9.29 -7.47
N SER A 70 -6.93 8.40 -7.60
CA SER A 70 -8.27 8.66 -7.08
C SER A 70 -8.46 8.29 -5.60
N GLY A 71 -7.44 7.70 -4.94
CA GLY A 71 -7.53 7.27 -3.54
C GLY A 71 -8.65 6.24 -3.30
N ASN A 72 -8.94 5.41 -4.30
CA ASN A 72 -10.01 4.41 -4.25
C ASN A 72 -9.48 2.99 -4.00
N LYS A 73 -8.19 2.72 -4.22
CA LYS A 73 -7.58 1.42 -3.86
C LYS A 73 -7.46 1.31 -2.34
N ALA A 74 -8.42 0.63 -1.72
CA ALA A 74 -8.48 0.40 -0.27
C ALA A 74 -8.76 -1.07 0.05
N LYS A 75 -8.29 -1.53 1.21
CA LYS A 75 -8.64 -2.83 1.80
C LYS A 75 -8.99 -2.67 3.28
N SER A 76 -10.05 -3.36 3.71
CA SER A 76 -10.52 -3.40 5.10
C SER A 76 -9.99 -4.65 5.80
N PHE A 77 -9.51 -4.49 7.02
CA PHE A 77 -8.97 -5.58 7.84
C PHE A 77 -9.24 -5.34 9.32
N ASN A 78 -8.96 -6.32 10.18
CA ASN A 78 -9.15 -6.18 11.62
C ASN A 78 -7.83 -6.36 12.36
N LEU A 79 -7.59 -5.53 13.38
CA LEU A 79 -6.69 -5.88 14.48
C LEU A 79 -7.52 -6.58 15.56
N ILE A 80 -7.21 -7.84 15.83
CA ILE A 80 -7.85 -8.64 16.87
C ILE A 80 -6.92 -8.65 18.09
N LEU A 81 -7.44 -8.23 19.24
CA LEU A 81 -6.82 -8.50 20.54
C LEU A 81 -7.64 -9.62 21.18
N ASN A 82 -7.01 -10.76 21.49
CA ASN A 82 -7.69 -11.94 22.03
C ASN A 82 -6.94 -12.49 23.26
N ASN A 83 -7.60 -13.42 23.97
CA ASN A 83 -7.09 -14.01 25.21
C ASN A 83 -6.70 -12.97 26.29
N CYS A 84 -7.38 -11.81 26.28
CA CYS A 84 -7.13 -10.75 27.24
C CYS A 84 -7.49 -11.19 28.66
N ALA A 85 -6.57 -10.97 29.59
CA ALA A 85 -6.84 -11.00 31.03
C ALA A 85 -7.76 -9.83 31.45
N ALA A 86 -7.88 -9.53 32.75
CA ALA A 86 -8.78 -8.50 33.30
C ALA A 86 -8.46 -7.02 32.94
N THR A 87 -7.70 -6.80 31.86
CA THR A 87 -7.45 -5.50 31.23
C THR A 87 -8.72 -5.04 30.51
N SER A 88 -9.20 -3.84 30.81
CA SER A 88 -10.41 -3.28 30.17
C SER A 88 -10.10 -2.29 29.05
N LYS A 89 -8.85 -1.84 28.92
CA LYS A 89 -8.44 -0.83 27.93
C LYS A 89 -7.09 -1.16 27.32
N ALA A 90 -6.92 -0.76 26.07
CA ALA A 90 -5.62 -0.66 25.42
C ALA A 90 -5.56 0.65 24.62
N GLU A 91 -4.35 1.09 24.32
CA GLU A 91 -4.09 2.10 23.30
C GLU A 91 -3.00 1.55 22.38
N PHE A 92 -3.07 1.81 21.08
CA PHE A 92 -1.99 1.48 20.16
C PHE A 92 -1.57 2.69 19.32
N THR A 93 -0.31 2.68 18.89
CA THR A 93 0.19 3.55 17.82
C THR A 93 0.66 2.67 16.67
N LEU A 94 0.63 3.20 15.44
CA LEU A 94 1.23 2.56 14.28
C LEU A 94 2.48 3.35 13.89
N LYS A 95 3.62 2.66 13.75
CA LYS A 95 4.93 3.25 13.46
C LYS A 95 5.61 2.48 12.33
N PRO A 96 6.50 3.10 11.52
CA PRO A 96 7.33 2.35 10.57
C PRO A 96 8.09 1.22 11.24
N ALA A 97 8.23 0.10 10.54
CA ALA A 97 9.20 -0.93 10.90
C ALA A 97 10.64 -0.43 10.68
N SER A 98 11.62 -1.14 11.24
CA SER A 98 13.04 -0.79 11.05
C SER A 98 13.45 -0.94 9.59
N GLY A 99 13.80 0.17 8.93
CA GLY A 99 14.11 0.23 7.50
C GLY A 99 13.00 0.87 6.64
N SER A 100 11.77 0.97 7.15
CA SER A 100 10.69 1.72 6.51
C SER A 100 10.64 3.17 7.00
N THR A 101 10.00 4.05 6.22
CA THR A 101 9.86 5.48 6.53
C THR A 101 8.45 5.98 6.28
N CYS A 102 8.17 7.20 6.74
CA CYS A 102 7.00 7.96 6.29
C CYS A 102 7.28 8.64 4.94
N ASP A 103 6.22 9.15 4.34
CA ASP A 103 6.29 10.06 3.20
C ASP A 103 6.58 11.52 3.64
N GLY A 104 6.36 12.49 2.74
CA GLY A 104 6.46 13.91 3.09
C GLY A 104 5.51 14.34 4.22
N GLY A 105 4.37 13.65 4.38
CA GLY A 105 3.27 13.97 5.27
C GLY A 105 3.14 12.99 6.44
N GLU A 106 2.07 12.19 6.44
CA GLU A 106 1.67 11.30 7.53
C GLU A 106 1.39 9.86 7.07
N ALA A 107 1.61 9.55 5.78
CA ALA A 107 1.45 8.22 5.22
C ALA A 107 2.77 7.42 5.32
N PHE A 108 2.68 6.10 5.18
CA PHE A 108 3.85 5.23 5.16
C PHE A 108 4.36 5.11 3.72
N ALA A 109 5.66 5.34 3.51
CA ALA A 109 6.25 5.40 2.18
C ALA A 109 6.61 4.02 1.63
N ASN A 110 6.86 3.96 0.31
CA ASN A 110 7.37 2.75 -0.32
C ASN A 110 8.78 2.39 0.19
N SER A 111 8.87 1.36 1.02
CA SER A 111 10.11 0.76 1.52
C SER A 111 10.59 -0.48 0.75
N SER A 112 9.95 -0.83 -0.37
CA SER A 112 10.43 -1.87 -1.30
C SER A 112 11.90 -1.65 -1.70
N VAL A 113 12.61 -2.76 -1.94
CA VAL A 113 13.99 -2.79 -2.47
C VAL A 113 14.09 -3.41 -3.87
N ALA A 114 12.96 -3.77 -4.48
CA ALA A 114 12.92 -4.41 -5.79
C ALA A 114 13.17 -3.43 -6.94
N THR A 115 13.16 -3.94 -8.17
CA THR A 115 13.32 -3.16 -9.39
C THR A 115 12.53 -3.81 -10.52
N PRO A 116 11.52 -3.13 -11.13
CA PRO A 116 11.09 -1.75 -10.85
C PRO A 116 10.49 -1.56 -9.46
N LYS A 117 10.56 -0.33 -8.95
CA LYS A 117 9.95 0.12 -7.69
C LYS A 117 8.98 1.26 -7.98
N ALA A 118 7.77 1.21 -7.42
CA ALA A 118 6.80 2.28 -7.60
C ALA A 118 7.27 3.60 -6.94
N ALA A 119 7.32 4.67 -7.72
CA ALA A 119 7.57 6.03 -7.23
C ALA A 119 6.24 6.77 -6.96
N ALA A 120 6.28 7.77 -6.08
CA ALA A 120 5.15 8.63 -5.74
C ALA A 120 3.89 7.93 -5.20
N VAL A 121 4.04 6.73 -4.62
CA VAL A 121 2.97 6.00 -3.93
C VAL A 121 3.30 5.91 -2.43
N ALA A 122 2.28 6.14 -1.60
CA ALA A 122 2.31 5.92 -0.15
C ALA A 122 1.04 5.17 0.30
N VAL A 123 1.04 4.63 1.51
CA VAL A 123 -0.14 3.99 2.11
C VAL A 123 -0.58 4.71 3.40
N GLU A 124 -1.85 5.04 3.49
CA GLU A 124 -2.49 5.48 4.72
C GLU A 124 -3.12 4.29 5.43
N VAL A 125 -3.15 4.30 6.77
CA VAL A 125 -3.94 3.35 7.56
C VAL A 125 -4.93 4.13 8.42
N TRP A 126 -6.17 3.64 8.51
CA TRP A 126 -7.32 4.32 9.12
C TRP A 126 -7.96 3.45 10.20
N GLY A 127 -8.33 4.08 11.32
CA GLY A 127 -9.05 3.51 12.46
C GLY A 127 -10.53 3.26 12.21
N SER A 128 -10.90 2.81 11.01
CA SER A 128 -12.23 2.28 10.67
C SER A 128 -12.12 1.35 9.46
N ALA A 129 -13.12 0.50 9.24
CA ALA A 129 -13.18 -0.37 8.06
C ALA A 129 -13.27 0.40 6.71
N ASN A 130 -13.60 1.70 6.72
CA ASN A 130 -13.75 2.52 5.53
C ASN A 130 -12.58 3.50 5.41
N ALA A 131 -11.75 3.36 4.37
CA ALA A 131 -10.57 4.21 4.20
C ALA A 131 -10.96 5.69 4.00
N GLY A 132 -10.12 6.60 4.52
CA GLY A 132 -10.46 8.03 4.56
C GLY A 132 -11.52 8.40 5.61
N SER A 133 -11.98 7.46 6.43
CA SER A 133 -12.99 7.69 7.48
C SER A 133 -12.49 7.30 8.87
N GLY A 134 -12.94 8.04 9.88
CA GLY A 134 -12.47 7.91 11.25
C GLY A 134 -11.14 8.62 11.48
N THR A 135 -10.27 8.02 12.32
CA THR A 135 -8.97 8.59 12.68
C THR A 135 -7.86 7.92 11.88
N GLN A 136 -7.09 8.69 11.11
CA GLN A 136 -5.86 8.19 10.48
C GLN A 136 -4.85 7.76 11.56
N LEU A 137 -4.19 6.62 11.35
CA LEU A 137 -3.02 6.20 12.11
C LEU A 137 -1.80 6.82 11.45
N LYS A 138 -1.30 7.90 12.05
CA LYS A 138 -0.27 8.75 11.47
C LYS A 138 1.11 8.11 11.57
N CYS A 139 1.83 8.09 10.46
CA CYS A 139 3.18 7.56 10.41
C CYS A 139 4.18 8.43 11.17
N LYS A 140 4.13 9.75 10.99
CA LYS A 140 5.18 10.70 11.37
C LYS A 140 4.89 11.38 12.70
N THR A 141 3.67 11.89 12.86
CA THR A 141 3.15 12.46 14.11
C THR A 141 2.27 11.44 14.82
N ALA A 142 2.86 10.28 15.17
CA ALA A 142 2.14 9.10 15.62
C ALA A 142 1.16 9.36 16.78
N ASN A 143 -0.11 9.08 16.54
CA ASN A 143 -1.23 9.28 17.45
C ASN A 143 -1.68 7.96 18.09
N ALA A 144 -2.05 8.02 19.38
CA ALA A 144 -2.63 6.88 20.08
C ALA A 144 -4.09 6.68 19.67
N PHE A 145 -4.45 5.44 19.33
CA PHE A 145 -5.82 5.01 19.07
C PHE A 145 -6.35 4.24 20.29
N PRO A 146 -7.42 4.69 20.96
CA PRO A 146 -7.96 4.04 22.15
C PRO A 146 -8.84 2.83 21.80
N VAL A 147 -8.73 1.79 22.60
CA VAL A 147 -9.46 0.52 22.45
C VAL A 147 -10.08 0.15 23.80
N THR A 148 -11.39 -0.12 23.81
CA THR A 148 -12.09 -0.70 24.96
C THR A 148 -12.20 -2.21 24.76
N ILE A 149 -11.69 -2.99 25.70
CA ILE A 149 -11.78 -4.46 25.71
C ILE A 149 -13.02 -4.85 26.51
N VAL A 150 -13.89 -5.68 25.95
CA VAL A 150 -15.12 -6.17 26.60
C VAL A 150 -15.07 -7.69 26.67
N GLY A 151 -15.09 -8.24 27.88
CA GLY A 151 -14.79 -9.65 28.08
C GLY A 151 -13.29 -9.92 27.91
N ASN A 152 -12.93 -10.90 27.07
CA ASN A 152 -11.56 -11.37 26.85
C ASN A 152 -11.03 -11.09 25.42
N SER A 153 -11.75 -10.32 24.61
CA SER A 153 -11.35 -10.02 23.23
C SER A 153 -11.97 -8.73 22.69
N VAL A 154 -11.35 -8.14 21.68
CA VAL A 154 -11.91 -7.03 20.91
C VAL A 154 -11.42 -7.07 19.45
N THR A 155 -12.35 -6.81 18.54
CA THR A 155 -12.09 -6.60 17.11
C THR A 155 -12.04 -5.10 16.84
N VAL A 156 -10.89 -4.58 16.41
CA VAL A 156 -10.74 -3.20 15.95
C VAL A 156 -10.79 -3.19 14.42
N PRO A 157 -11.86 -2.64 13.79
CA PRO A 157 -11.95 -2.55 12.35
C PRO A 157 -11.04 -1.44 11.82
N LEU A 158 -10.18 -1.78 10.86
CA LEU A 158 -9.18 -0.93 10.24
C LEU A 158 -9.30 -0.98 8.72
N SER A 159 -8.62 -0.05 8.05
CA SER A 159 -8.43 -0.11 6.60
C SER A 159 -7.11 0.53 6.19
N ALA A 160 -6.55 0.05 5.09
CA ALA A 160 -5.40 0.65 4.43
C ALA A 160 -5.83 1.17 3.05
N ARG A 161 -5.21 2.27 2.60
CA ARG A 161 -5.46 2.88 1.28
C ARG A 161 -4.16 3.36 0.66
N LEU A 162 -3.97 3.07 -0.62
CA LEU A 162 -2.90 3.66 -1.41
C LEU A 162 -3.28 5.07 -1.88
N VAL A 163 -2.31 5.98 -1.80
CA VAL A 163 -2.44 7.40 -2.16
C VAL A 163 -1.21 7.88 -2.91
N LEU A 164 -1.35 9.01 -3.62
CA LEU A 164 -0.21 9.81 -4.09
C LEU A 164 0.64 10.27 -2.89
N GLU A 165 1.95 10.04 -2.95
CA GLU A 165 2.92 10.46 -1.93
C GLU A 165 2.89 11.98 -1.72
N SER A 166 2.89 12.43 -0.46
CA SER A 166 2.72 13.86 -0.13
C SER A 166 3.81 14.74 -0.75
N GLY A 167 3.38 15.73 -1.53
CA GLY A 167 4.26 16.66 -2.24
C GLY A 167 4.65 16.23 -3.66
N LYS A 168 4.14 15.09 -4.16
CA LYS A 168 4.28 14.66 -5.56
C LYS A 168 3.10 15.11 -6.42
N ALA A 169 3.24 14.95 -7.73
CA ALA A 169 2.17 15.08 -8.72
C ALA A 169 1.82 13.73 -9.36
N ASN A 170 0.63 13.63 -9.96
CA ASN A 170 0.18 12.42 -10.67
C ASN A 170 1.16 11.91 -11.75
N ALA A 171 1.98 12.81 -12.31
CA ALA A 171 2.99 12.49 -13.32
C ALA A 171 4.29 11.87 -12.75
N ASP A 172 4.48 11.93 -11.43
CA ASP A 172 5.63 11.31 -10.74
C ASP A 172 5.38 9.83 -10.42
N ILE A 173 4.14 9.34 -10.58
CA ILE A 173 3.79 7.94 -10.31
C ILE A 173 4.36 7.04 -11.41
N THR A 174 5.19 6.08 -11.01
CA THR A 174 5.69 5.01 -11.88
C THR A 174 5.25 3.65 -11.35
N ALA A 175 5.07 2.68 -12.25
CA ALA A 175 4.82 1.29 -11.89
C ALA A 175 6.06 0.61 -11.30
N GLY A 176 5.85 -0.50 -10.59
CA GLY A 176 6.84 -1.30 -9.90
C GLY A 176 6.36 -1.76 -8.53
N GLU A 177 7.19 -2.51 -7.81
CA GLU A 177 6.82 -3.02 -6.49
C GLU A 177 6.63 -1.89 -5.46
N PHE A 178 5.65 -2.07 -4.58
CA PHE A 178 5.45 -1.27 -3.37
C PHE A 178 5.36 -2.21 -2.15
N SER A 179 6.15 -1.93 -1.11
CA SER A 179 5.97 -2.58 0.19
C SER A 179 6.25 -1.58 1.29
N SER A 180 5.37 -1.54 2.29
CA SER A 180 5.45 -0.66 3.45
C SER A 180 5.28 -1.51 4.69
N GLN A 181 6.27 -1.52 5.58
CA GLN A 181 6.22 -2.33 6.81
C GLN A 181 5.96 -1.45 8.02
N ALA A 182 5.06 -1.91 8.90
CA ALA A 182 4.62 -1.14 10.05
C ALA A 182 4.44 -2.01 11.31
N VAL A 183 4.57 -1.39 12.47
CA VAL A 183 4.53 -2.01 13.79
C VAL A 183 3.40 -1.39 14.60
N PHE A 184 2.44 -2.23 15.03
CA PHE A 184 1.50 -1.85 16.08
C PHE A 184 2.23 -1.92 17.44
N ASP A 185 2.38 -0.76 18.06
CA ASP A 185 2.97 -0.60 19.39
C ASP A 185 1.83 -0.39 20.40
N ILE A 186 1.50 -1.45 21.14
CA ILE A 186 0.27 -1.61 21.93
C ILE A 186 0.59 -1.52 23.42
N THR A 187 -0.12 -0.65 24.15
CA THR A 187 -0.04 -0.46 25.60
C THR A 187 -1.37 -0.82 26.26
N TYR A 188 -1.34 -1.77 27.19
CA TYR A 188 -2.50 -2.24 27.95
C TYR A 188 -2.69 -1.42 29.25
N LYS A 189 -3.95 -1.23 29.69
CA LYS A 189 -4.34 -0.38 30.84
C LYS A 189 -5.49 -0.96 31.66
#